data_AF-A0A945SM85-F1
#
_entry.id   AF-A0A945SM85-F1
#
_cell.length_a   1.000
_cell.length_b   1.000
_cell.length_c   1.000
_cell.angle_alpha   90.00
_cell.angle_beta   90.00
_cell.angle_gamma   90.00
#
_symmetry.space_group_name_H-M   'P 1'
#
loop_
_entity.id
_entity.type
_entity.pdbx_description
1 polymer ?
#
loop_
_entity_poly.entity_id
_entity_poly.type
_entity_poly.pdbx_seq_one_letter_code
_entity_poly.pdbx_strand_id
1 'polypeptide(L)'
;HQMISQSTYEQAKDFIDTRELDTIRVVGKNEPVTVYDVIDRKNQTSGVMADVVPIYLQGLQKYKELDFVGAQQLFRKALTVLETDGPSITYVDRCQHFIDNPPADDWDRVWTHTEKG
;
A
#
# COMPACT_ATOMS: atom_id res chain seq x y z
N HIS A 1 4.02 12.64 -4.54
CA HIS A 1 2.91 11.67 -4.63
C HIS A 1 1.59 12.40 -4.71
N GLN A 2 0.70 12.00 -5.62
CA GLN A 2 -0.66 12.53 -5.74
C GLN A 2 -1.61 11.43 -5.28
N MET A 3 -2.22 11.64 -4.10
CA MET A 3 -3.15 10.68 -3.52
C MET A 3 -4.57 10.98 -3.98
N ILE A 4 -5.31 9.93 -4.33
CA ILE A 4 -6.72 10.00 -4.70
C ILE A 4 -7.54 9.01 -3.87
N SER A 5 -8.80 9.35 -3.64
CA SER A 5 -9.76 8.45 -2.98
C SER A 5 -10.17 7.31 -3.90
N GLN A 6 -10.68 6.22 -3.34
CA GLN A 6 -11.33 5.14 -4.10
C GLN A 6 -12.39 5.66 -5.09
N SER A 7 -13.24 6.60 -4.67
CA SER A 7 -14.29 7.14 -5.55
C SER A 7 -13.74 7.87 -6.79
N THR A 8 -12.58 8.52 -6.63
CA THR A 8 -11.88 9.20 -7.72
C THR A 8 -11.16 8.17 -8.61
N TYR A 9 -10.53 7.16 -8.00
CA TYR A 9 -9.93 6.05 -8.72
C TYR A 9 -10.95 5.33 -9.61
N GLU A 10 -12.13 5.01 -9.08
CA GLU A 10 -13.18 4.30 -9.84
C GLU A 10 -13.62 5.02 -11.10
N GLN A 11 -13.64 6.36 -11.07
CA GLN A 11 -13.99 7.19 -12.23
C GLN A 11 -12.84 7.39 -13.22
N ALA A 12 -11.58 7.25 -12.77
CA ALA A 12 -10.40 7.58 -13.55
C ALA A 12 -9.56 6.36 -13.99
N LYS A 13 -9.76 5.17 -13.41
CA LYS A 13 -8.88 3.98 -13.54
C LYS A 13 -8.61 3.50 -14.98
N ASP A 14 -9.45 3.88 -15.93
CA ASP A 14 -9.27 3.57 -17.36
C ASP A 14 -8.30 4.55 -18.05
N PHE A 15 -7.98 5.68 -17.41
CA PHE A 15 -7.13 6.76 -17.92
C PHE A 15 -5.81 6.92 -17.17
N ILE A 16 -5.66 6.30 -16.00
CA ILE A 16 -4.46 6.40 -15.15
C ILE A 16 -3.97 5.02 -14.71
N ASP A 17 -2.66 4.94 -14.51
CA ASP A 17 -2.02 3.88 -13.74
C ASP A 17 -1.89 4.34 -12.29
N THR A 18 -2.15 3.43 -11.37
CA THR A 18 -2.14 3.70 -9.93
C THR A 18 -1.52 2.53 -9.18
N ARG A 19 -1.07 2.78 -7.95
CA ARG A 19 -0.93 1.73 -6.93
C ARG A 19 -1.88 2.03 -5.76
N GLU A 20 -2.41 0.97 -5.17
CA GLU A 20 -3.06 1.08 -3.86
C GLU A 20 -2.01 1.48 -2.82
N LEU A 21 -2.31 2.44 -1.96
CA LEU A 21 -1.43 2.88 -0.87
C LEU A 21 -1.84 2.30 0.47
N ASP A 22 -3.12 2.33 0.78
CA ASP A 22 -3.62 1.88 2.07
C ASP A 22 -5.13 1.70 2.04
N THR A 23 -5.65 0.92 2.98
CA THR A 23 -7.08 0.85 3.27
C THR A 23 -7.28 1.33 4.70
N ILE A 24 -7.88 2.51 4.85
CA ILE A 24 -7.97 3.23 6.13
C ILE A 24 -9.42 3.38 6.58
N ARG A 25 -9.65 3.38 7.89
CA ARG A 25 -10.94 3.72 8.48
C ARG A 25 -10.97 5.21 8.82
N VAL A 26 -11.81 5.97 8.15
CA VAL A 26 -11.97 7.42 8.42
C VAL A 26 -12.83 7.60 9.67
N VAL A 27 -12.43 8.52 10.55
CA VAL A 27 -13.19 8.89 11.75
C VAL A 27 -14.64 9.23 11.37
N GLY A 28 -15.60 8.55 12.00
CA GLY A 28 -17.03 8.72 11.74
C GLY A 28 -17.60 7.91 10.58
N LYS A 29 -16.80 7.06 9.91
CA LYS A 29 -17.27 6.10 8.90
C LYS A 29 -17.05 4.65 9.36
N ASN A 30 -18.08 3.82 9.17
CA ASN A 30 -18.01 2.38 9.45
C ASN A 30 -17.32 1.59 8.34
N GLU A 31 -17.28 2.10 7.11
CA GLU A 31 -16.64 1.39 5.99
C GLU A 31 -15.20 1.91 5.80
N PRO A 32 -14.22 1.02 5.66
CA PRO A 32 -12.87 1.42 5.29
C PRO A 32 -12.85 1.97 3.86
N VAL A 33 -11.93 2.90 3.60
CA VAL A 33 -11.74 3.54 2.30
C VAL A 33 -10.32 3.25 1.83
N THR A 34 -10.20 2.77 0.59
CA THR A 34 -8.91 2.57 -0.05
C THR A 34 -8.41 3.87 -0.66
N VAL A 35 -7.11 4.15 -0.50
CA VAL A 35 -6.41 5.31 -1.05
C VAL A 35 -5.41 4.81 -2.09
N TYR A 36 -5.27 5.57 -3.18
CA TYR A 36 -4.39 5.23 -4.29
C TYR A 36 -3.39 6.37 -4.56
N ASP A 37 -2.20 6.02 -5.02
CA ASP A 37 -1.21 6.95 -5.60
C ASP A 37 -1.36 6.90 -7.12
N VAL A 38 -1.47 8.07 -7.75
CA VAL A 38 -1.45 8.19 -9.21
C VAL A 38 -0.01 8.13 -9.68
N ILE A 39 0.30 7.15 -10.53
CA ILE A 39 1.65 6.93 -11.04
C ILE A 39 1.86 7.65 -12.36
N ASP A 40 0.98 7.41 -13.33
CA ASP A 40 1.05 8.02 -14.66
C ASP A 40 -0.31 7.90 -15.37
N ARG A 41 -0.36 8.33 -16.63
CA ARG A 41 -1.44 8.00 -17.57
C ARG A 41 -1.46 6.50 -17.83
N LYS A 42 -2.63 6.02 -18.24
CA LYS A 42 -2.84 4.59 -18.50
C LYS A 42 -1.79 4.02 -19.44
N ASN A 43 -1.14 2.94 -19.02
CA ASN A 43 -0.10 2.24 -19.77
C ASN A 43 1.10 3.12 -20.17
N GLN A 44 1.35 4.21 -19.44
CA GLN A 44 2.51 5.09 -19.68
C GLN A 44 3.55 5.02 -18.56
N THR A 45 3.29 4.26 -17.49
CA THR A 45 4.25 4.01 -16.42
C THR A 45 5.57 3.49 -17.00
N SER A 46 6.65 4.22 -16.75
CA SER A 46 7.98 3.94 -17.30
C SER A 46 9.08 4.26 -16.28
N GLY A 47 10.32 3.92 -16.63
CA GLY A 47 11.48 4.13 -15.77
C GLY A 47 11.36 3.37 -14.45
N VAL A 48 11.94 3.94 -13.38
CA VAL A 48 12.05 3.27 -12.07
C VAL A 48 10.70 2.80 -11.50
N MET A 49 9.61 3.53 -11.76
CA MET A 49 8.29 3.15 -11.25
C MET A 49 7.71 1.92 -11.95
N ALA A 50 8.06 1.66 -13.21
CA ALA A 50 7.64 0.45 -13.91
C ALA A 50 8.23 -0.83 -13.27
N ASP A 51 9.38 -0.71 -12.62
CA ASP A 51 10.03 -1.80 -11.89
C ASP A 51 9.53 -1.90 -10.43
N VAL A 52 9.33 -0.75 -9.77
CA VAL A 52 8.90 -0.69 -8.36
C VAL A 52 7.45 -1.16 -8.17
N VAL A 53 6.51 -0.67 -8.99
CA VAL A 53 5.06 -0.88 -8.78
C VAL A 53 4.70 -2.38 -8.77
N PRO A 54 5.15 -3.23 -9.71
CA PRO A 54 4.79 -4.64 -9.70
C PRO A 54 5.32 -5.40 -8.46
N ILE A 55 6.51 -5.05 -7.97
CA ILE A 55 7.10 -5.66 -6.77
C ILE A 55 6.32 -5.22 -5.53
N TYR A 56 6.03 -3.92 -5.44
CA TYR A 56 5.23 -3.35 -4.36
C TYR A 56 3.85 -4.00 -4.28
N LEU A 57 3.14 -4.15 -5.41
CA LEU A 57 1.79 -4.74 -5.43
C LEU A 57 1.79 -6.22 -5.02
N GLN A 58 2.85 -6.97 -5.35
CA GLN A 58 3.03 -8.33 -4.83
C GLN A 58 3.24 -8.31 -3.31
N GLY A 59 4.04 -7.36 -2.78
CA GLY A 59 4.22 -7.19 -1.34
C GLY A 59 2.91 -6.87 -0.63
N LEU A 60 2.09 -6.00 -1.22
CA LEU A 60 0.77 -5.64 -0.69
C LEU A 60 -0.19 -6.83 -0.69
N GLN A 61 -0.15 -7.67 -1.73
CA GLN A 61 -0.93 -8.91 -1.77
C GLN A 61 -0.54 -9.85 -0.60
N LYS A 62 0.77 -10.05 -0.38
CA LYS A 62 1.27 -10.84 0.76
C LYS A 62 0.88 -10.26 2.11
N TYR A 63 0.93 -8.94 2.26
CA TYR A 63 0.50 -8.26 3.47
C TYR A 63 -0.98 -8.54 3.76
N LYS A 64 -1.84 -8.48 2.74
CA LYS A 64 -3.28 -8.80 2.86
C LYS A 64 -3.56 -10.27 3.13
N GLU A 65 -2.62 -11.16 2.82
CA GLU A 65 -2.64 -12.60 3.15
C GLU A 65 -2.09 -12.90 4.55
N LEU A 66 -1.70 -11.89 5.33
CA LEU A 66 -1.02 -12.00 6.63
C LEU A 66 0.37 -12.67 6.55
N ASP A 67 0.93 -12.81 5.35
CA ASP A 67 2.31 -13.25 5.13
C ASP A 67 3.25 -12.05 5.27
N PHE A 68 3.41 -11.56 6.50
CA PHE A 68 4.20 -10.35 6.77
C PHE A 68 5.69 -10.53 6.47
N VAL A 69 6.23 -11.73 6.62
CA VAL A 69 7.63 -12.03 6.26
C VAL A 69 7.81 -11.94 4.74
N GLY A 70 6.95 -12.59 3.96
CA GLY A 70 6.99 -12.52 2.50
C GLY A 70 6.73 -11.10 1.98
N ALA A 71 5.77 -10.40 2.59
CA ALA A 71 5.48 -9.00 2.28
C ALA A 71 6.69 -8.10 2.53
N GLN A 72 7.33 -8.19 3.70
CA GLN A 72 8.50 -7.38 4.06
C GLN A 72 9.65 -7.59 3.07
N GLN A 73 9.90 -8.84 2.65
CA GLN A 73 10.93 -9.15 1.65
C GLN A 73 10.66 -8.44 0.31
N LEU A 74 9.41 -8.45 -0.15
CA LEU A 74 9.02 -7.79 -1.39
C LEU A 74 9.13 -6.26 -1.28
N PHE A 75 8.71 -5.65 -0.18
CA PHE A 75 8.89 -4.21 0.03
C PHE A 75 10.37 -3.81 0.11
N ARG A 76 11.21 -4.60 0.81
CA ARG A 76 12.67 -4.38 0.80
C ARG A 76 13.25 -4.51 -0.59
N LYS A 77 12.77 -5.45 -1.41
CA LYS A 77 13.18 -5.58 -2.81
C LYS A 77 12.78 -4.35 -3.63
N ALA A 78 11.58 -3.81 -3.45
CA ALA A 78 11.18 -2.55 -4.07
C ALA A 78 12.13 -1.40 -3.68
N LEU A 79 12.55 -1.34 -2.41
CA LEU A 79 13.52 -0.36 -1.92
C LEU A 79 14.94 -0.53 -2.50
N THR A 80 15.33 -1.72 -2.94
CA THR A 80 16.60 -1.88 -3.71
C THR A 80 16.55 -1.24 -5.10
N VAL A 81 15.34 -1.01 -5.63
CA VAL A 81 15.12 -0.35 -6.92
C VAL A 81 14.93 1.16 -6.74
N LEU A 82 14.17 1.56 -5.71
CA LEU A 82 13.97 2.95 -5.32
C LEU A 82 14.00 3.09 -3.80
N GLU A 83 15.16 3.44 -3.26
CA GLU A 83 15.40 3.54 -1.80
C GLU A 83 14.49 4.55 -1.10
N THR A 84 14.00 5.55 -1.83
CA THR A 84 13.16 6.63 -1.31
C THR A 84 11.66 6.37 -1.49
N ASP A 85 11.25 5.16 -1.90
CA ASP A 85 9.84 4.83 -2.06
C ASP A 85 9.10 4.78 -0.72
N GLY A 86 8.49 5.91 -0.35
CA GLY A 86 7.81 6.08 0.94
C GLY A 86 6.80 4.99 1.29
N PRO A 87 5.92 4.54 0.36
CA PRO A 87 5.00 3.44 0.62
C PRO A 87 5.71 2.12 0.94
N SER A 88 6.76 1.75 0.21
CA SER A 88 7.55 0.55 0.55
C SER A 88 8.21 0.67 1.93
N ILE A 89 8.77 1.83 2.29
CA ILE A 89 9.33 2.07 3.64
C ILE A 89 8.25 1.83 4.70
N THR A 90 7.08 2.47 4.53
CA THR A 90 5.96 2.37 5.48
C THR A 90 5.53 0.92 5.69
N TYR A 91 5.43 0.13 4.62
CA TYR A 91 5.03 -1.26 4.74
C TYR A 91 6.12 -2.17 5.30
N VAL A 92 7.41 -1.87 5.12
CA VAL A 92 8.48 -2.61 5.81
C VAL A 92 8.32 -2.49 7.32
N ASP A 93 8.06 -1.27 7.81
CA ASP A 93 7.86 -0.99 9.24
C ASP A 93 6.59 -1.66 9.78
N ARG A 94 5.48 -1.60 9.04
CA ARG A 94 4.23 -2.29 9.43
C ARG A 94 4.39 -3.81 9.45
N CYS A 95 5.05 -4.39 8.46
CA CYS A 95 5.34 -5.82 8.45
C CYS A 95 6.19 -6.20 9.67
N GLN A 96 7.21 -5.40 10.00
CA GLN A 96 8.03 -5.64 11.19
C GLN A 96 7.17 -5.60 12.45
N HIS A 97 6.30 -4.59 12.59
CA HIS A 97 5.39 -4.50 13.73
C HIS A 97 4.53 -5.75 13.90
N PHE A 98 3.93 -6.28 12.82
CA PHE A 98 3.08 -7.47 12.91
C PHE A 98 3.85 -8.79 13.02
N ILE A 99 5.10 -8.84 12.59
CA ILE A 99 5.98 -9.98 12.88
C ILE A 99 6.25 -10.05 14.39
N ASP A 100 6.55 -8.90 14.99
CA ASP A 100 6.85 -8.80 16.42
C ASP A 100 5.58 -8.87 17.29
N ASN A 101 4.46 -8.38 16.76
CA ASN A 101 3.16 -8.30 17.42
C ASN A 101 2.07 -8.82 16.47
N PRO A 102 1.91 -10.15 16.33
CA PRO A 102 0.91 -10.73 15.44
C PRO A 102 -0.48 -10.14 15.71
N PRO A 103 -1.24 -9.80 14.66
CA PRO A 103 -2.59 -9.28 14.82
C PRO A 103 -3.50 -10.33 15.46
N ALA A 104 -4.57 -9.89 16.11
CA ALA A 104 -5.60 -10.78 16.63
C ALA A 104 -6.27 -11.56 15.48
N ASP A 105 -6.81 -12.75 15.79
CA ASP A 105 -7.46 -13.62 14.80
C ASP A 105 -8.65 -12.95 14.08
N ASP A 106 -9.29 -11.98 14.73
CA ASP A 106 -10.42 -11.20 14.22
C ASP A 106 -10.02 -9.87 13.57
N TRP A 107 -8.72 -9.64 13.35
CA TRP A 107 -8.24 -8.39 12.75
C TRP A 107 -8.76 -8.23 11.31
N ASP A 108 -9.37 -7.07 11.05
CA ASP A 108 -10.02 -6.71 9.79
C ASP A 108 -9.03 -6.29 8.68
N ARG A 109 -7.72 -6.46 8.92
CA ARG A 109 -6.62 -6.10 8.00
C ARG A 109 -6.48 -4.61 7.76
N VAL A 110 -7.19 -3.78 8.52
CA VAL A 110 -7.09 -2.32 8.46
C VAL A 110 -6.05 -1.87 9.48
N TRP A 111 -5.06 -1.13 8.99
CA TRP A 111 -4.13 -0.45 9.89
C TRP A 111 -4.86 0.69 10.59
N THR A 112 -4.97 0.60 11.91
CA THR A 112 -5.55 1.66 12.74
C THR A 112 -4.41 2.43 13.40
N HIS A 113 -4.19 3.68 12.99
CA HIS A 113 -3.32 4.58 13.76
C HIS A 113 -3.97 4.84 15.13
N THR A 114 -3.31 4.40 16.20
CA THR A 114 -3.78 4.59 17.58
C THR A 114 -3.38 5.92 18.21
N GLU A 115 -2.65 6.79 17.51
CA GLU A 115 -2.29 8.11 18.04
C GLU A 115 -3.12 9.23 17.41
N LYS A 116 -3.90 9.89 18.29
CA LYS A 116 -4.32 11.27 18.10
C LYS A 116 -3.07 12.16 18.22
N GLY A 117 -2.75 12.91 17.18
CA GLY A 117 -2.03 14.18 17.35
C GLY A 117 -2.88 15.18 18.12
#